data_AF-A0A6M6IDR1-F1
#
_entry.id   AF-A0A6M6IDR1-F1
#
_cell.length_a   1.000
_cell.length_b   1.000
_cell.length_c   1.000
_cell.angle_alpha   90.00
_cell.angle_beta   90.00
_cell.angle_gamma   90.00
#
_symmetry.space_group_name_H-M   'P 1'
#
loop_
_entity.id
_entity.type
_entity.pdbx_description
1 polymer ?
#
loop_
_entity_poly.entity_id
_entity_poly.type
_entity_poly.pdbx_seq_one_letter_code
_entity_poly.pdbx_strand_id
1 'polypeptide(L)'
;MAKTCIICNGPAGSGEHVFPAAFGGRRTNRRIYCETHNNAFGRHVATLLNALDIVNAIIGVIPDRHKEIRPAEVKSEDGERYLFSKNEAKIAPPPSLRETPELVGKRVQMKFADQAQADKWIAEQKKSGFQVVAEPAGPVRTQIFTQPLHAPRLLGDEAFMRGLLYLALTFLAHGYPEIARSSGLAKARDIVEKDEPVGDRVLWEPPGAMAQISTNCHDPCGSPWMMEDTGGVRASAGRGRSIL
;
A
#
# COMPACT_ATOMS: atom_id res chain seq x y z
N MET A 1 30.53 -19.64 -7.89
CA MET A 1 30.49 -18.24 -7.47
C MET A 1 30.26 -18.17 -5.97
N ALA A 2 31.05 -17.35 -5.27
CA ALA A 2 30.91 -17.16 -3.84
C ALA A 2 29.53 -16.57 -3.51
N LYS A 3 28.87 -17.08 -2.48
CA LYS A 3 27.60 -16.53 -1.99
C LYS A 3 27.92 -15.26 -1.19
N THR A 4 28.11 -14.14 -1.88
CA THR A 4 28.42 -12.86 -1.23
C THR A 4 27.24 -11.90 -1.30
N CYS A 5 27.06 -11.10 -0.27
CA CYS A 5 26.09 -10.02 -0.23
C CYS A 5 26.44 -9.00 -1.31
N ILE A 6 25.47 -8.59 -2.13
CA ILE A 6 25.73 -7.61 -3.19
C ILE A 6 26.11 -6.23 -2.64
N ILE A 7 25.77 -5.94 -1.36
CA ILE A 7 26.03 -4.65 -0.72
C ILE A 7 27.44 -4.59 -0.13
N CYS A 8 27.77 -5.50 0.80
CA CYS A 8 29.04 -5.45 1.54
C CYS A 8 30.09 -6.49 1.11
N ASN A 9 29.80 -7.33 0.12
CA ASN A 9 30.64 -8.47 -0.28
C ASN A 9 30.90 -9.53 0.80
N GLY A 10 30.35 -9.38 2.01
CA GLY A 10 30.40 -10.40 3.07
C GLY A 10 29.54 -11.63 2.75
N PRO A 11 29.49 -12.66 3.61
CA PRO A 11 28.70 -13.87 3.37
C PRO A 11 27.20 -13.58 3.18
N ALA A 12 26.63 -14.03 2.05
CA ALA A 12 25.19 -14.07 1.83
C ALA A 12 24.59 -15.36 2.37
N GLY A 13 23.32 -15.29 2.74
CA GLY A 13 22.60 -16.45 3.27
C GLY A 13 21.14 -16.17 3.63
N SER A 14 20.76 -14.89 3.66
CA SER A 14 19.39 -14.51 3.97
C SER A 14 18.45 -14.92 2.85
N GLY A 15 17.33 -15.55 3.18
CA GLY A 15 16.30 -15.98 2.22
C GLY A 15 15.51 -14.79 1.67
N GLU A 16 16.17 -13.89 0.96
CA GLU A 16 15.57 -12.70 0.37
C GLU A 16 14.49 -13.10 -0.63
N HIS A 17 13.33 -12.43 -0.61
CA HIS A 17 12.32 -12.66 -1.64
C HIS A 17 12.72 -11.88 -2.91
N VAL A 18 12.76 -12.56 -4.05
CA VAL A 18 13.12 -11.94 -5.34
C VAL A 18 12.15 -10.82 -5.70
N PHE A 19 10.88 -11.00 -5.33
CA PHE A 19 9.86 -9.98 -5.30
C PHE A 19 9.23 -10.01 -3.91
N PRO A 20 8.94 -8.88 -3.23
CA PRO A 20 8.68 -8.92 -1.80
C PRO A 20 7.44 -9.73 -1.43
N ALA A 21 7.53 -10.43 -0.29
CA ALA A 21 6.43 -11.20 0.28
C ALA A 21 5.17 -10.36 0.52
N ALA A 22 5.33 -9.06 0.83
CA ALA A 22 4.23 -8.12 1.02
C ALA A 22 3.37 -7.94 -0.24
N PHE A 23 3.94 -8.18 -1.42
CA PHE A 23 3.27 -8.15 -2.72
C PHE A 23 2.95 -9.55 -3.26
N GLY A 24 2.96 -10.57 -2.40
CA GLY A 24 2.67 -11.95 -2.77
C GLY A 24 3.82 -12.70 -3.45
N GLY A 25 5.04 -12.13 -3.46
CA GLY A 25 6.20 -12.83 -3.99
C GLY A 25 6.63 -14.00 -3.08
N ARG A 26 6.85 -15.18 -3.67
CA ARG A 26 7.16 -16.43 -2.93
C ARG A 26 8.56 -16.98 -3.19
N ARG A 27 9.18 -16.54 -4.28
CA ARG A 27 10.49 -17.04 -4.67
C ARG A 27 11.55 -16.38 -3.79
N THR A 28 12.37 -17.19 -3.14
CA THR A 28 13.49 -16.69 -2.33
C THR A 28 14.85 -17.01 -2.94
N ASN A 29 15.87 -16.22 -2.62
CA ASN A 29 17.24 -16.43 -3.05
C ASN A 29 18.23 -16.10 -1.93
N ARG A 30 18.97 -17.12 -1.47
CA ARG A 30 19.99 -17.00 -0.41
C ARG A 30 21.33 -16.41 -0.85
N ARG A 31 21.43 -15.91 -2.09
CA ARG A 31 22.69 -15.44 -2.71
C ARG A 31 22.72 -13.93 -2.98
N ILE A 32 21.73 -13.19 -2.48
CA ILE A 32 21.59 -11.74 -2.75
C ILE A 32 22.11 -10.92 -1.56
N TYR A 33 21.52 -11.09 -0.38
CA TYR A 33 21.85 -10.30 0.81
C TYR A 33 22.33 -11.17 1.98
N CYS A 34 23.11 -10.56 2.87
CA CYS A 34 23.30 -11.06 4.22
C CYS A 34 22.05 -10.77 5.08
N GLU A 35 22.00 -11.32 6.28
CA GLU A 35 20.86 -11.13 7.19
C GLU A 35 20.68 -9.67 7.60
N THR A 36 21.77 -8.98 7.93
CA THR A 36 21.76 -7.57 8.32
C THR A 36 21.13 -6.68 7.26
N HIS A 37 21.58 -6.78 6.00
CA HIS A 37 21.05 -5.95 4.91
C HIS A 37 19.62 -6.32 4.53
N ASN A 38 19.25 -7.60 4.51
CA ASN A 38 17.85 -8.00 4.25
C ASN A 38 16.92 -7.39 5.31
N ASN A 39 17.22 -7.57 6.60
CA ASN A 39 16.39 -7.04 7.68
C ASN A 39 16.28 -5.51 7.59
N ALA A 40 17.38 -4.82 7.28
CA ALA A 40 17.37 -3.37 7.12
C ALA A 40 16.51 -2.91 5.91
N PHE A 41 16.49 -3.66 4.81
CA PHE A 41 15.73 -3.32 3.60
C PHE A 41 14.23 -3.58 3.68
N GLY A 42 13.74 -4.16 4.78
CA GLY A 42 12.31 -4.17 5.08
C GLY A 42 11.66 -2.77 5.04
N ARG A 43 12.43 -1.70 5.30
CA ARG A 43 11.96 -0.30 5.19
C ARG A 43 11.58 0.11 3.77
N HIS A 44 12.31 -0.39 2.77
CA HIS A 44 12.03 -0.12 1.35
C HIS A 44 10.74 -0.81 0.92
N VAL A 45 10.55 -2.05 1.37
CA VAL A 45 9.30 -2.80 1.15
C VAL A 45 8.12 -2.11 1.84
N ALA A 46 8.30 -1.63 3.07
CA ALA A 46 7.25 -0.93 3.81
C ALA A 46 6.79 0.36 3.09
N THR A 47 7.74 1.12 2.55
CA THR A 47 7.44 2.34 1.79
C THR A 47 6.63 2.03 0.53
N LEU A 48 7.08 1.06 -0.26
CA LEU A 48 6.35 0.63 -1.46
C LEU A 48 4.96 0.12 -1.10
N LEU A 49 4.84 -0.65 -0.01
CA LEU A 49 3.57 -1.19 0.43
C LEU A 49 2.61 -0.06 0.84
N ASN A 50 3.09 0.97 1.52
CA ASN A 50 2.26 2.13 1.87
C ASN A 50 1.75 2.84 0.61
N ALA A 51 2.60 2.98 -0.40
CA ALA A 51 2.25 3.64 -1.66
C ALA A 51 1.29 2.83 -2.56
N LEU A 52 1.37 1.49 -2.49
CA LEU A 52 0.65 0.57 -3.40
C LEU A 52 -0.39 -0.31 -2.69
N ASP A 53 -0.67 -0.08 -1.40
CA ASP A 53 -1.63 -0.88 -0.62
C ASP A 53 -3.01 -0.92 -1.27
N ILE A 54 -3.49 0.20 -1.81
CA ILE A 54 -4.80 0.30 -2.45
C ILE A 54 -4.87 -0.56 -3.71
N VAL A 55 -3.80 -0.57 -4.51
CA VAL A 55 -3.70 -1.43 -5.69
C VAL A 55 -3.71 -2.90 -5.27
N ASN A 56 -2.92 -3.26 -4.25
CA ASN A 56 -2.89 -4.61 -3.70
C ASN A 56 -4.25 -5.06 -3.16
N ALA A 57 -4.96 -4.16 -2.48
CA ALA A 57 -6.28 -4.41 -1.93
C ALA A 57 -7.33 -4.62 -3.03
N ILE A 58 -7.30 -3.81 -4.10
CA ILE A 58 -8.22 -3.93 -5.25
C ILE A 58 -8.02 -5.26 -5.97
N ILE A 59 -6.79 -5.61 -6.34
CA ILE A 59 -6.51 -6.84 -7.10
C ILE A 59 -6.50 -8.10 -6.21
N GLY A 60 -6.56 -7.93 -4.89
CA GLY A 60 -6.63 -9.02 -3.93
C GLY A 60 -5.32 -9.78 -3.73
N VAL A 61 -4.19 -9.05 -3.65
CA VAL A 61 -2.90 -9.64 -3.31
C VAL A 61 -2.94 -10.23 -1.91
N ILE A 62 -2.55 -11.50 -1.79
CA ILE A 62 -2.36 -12.17 -0.51
C ILE A 62 -0.85 -12.24 -0.24
N PRO A 63 -0.35 -11.51 0.78
CA PRO A 63 1.06 -11.59 1.15
C PRO A 63 1.45 -13.02 1.56
N ASP A 64 2.67 -13.45 1.25
CA ASP A 64 3.12 -14.84 1.46
C ASP A 64 2.96 -15.34 2.92
N ARG A 65 3.19 -14.45 3.88
CA ARG A 65 3.11 -14.75 5.33
C ARG A 65 1.71 -14.57 5.93
N HIS A 66 0.71 -14.26 5.11
CA HIS A 66 -0.64 -13.96 5.54
C HIS A 66 -1.65 -14.89 4.84
N LYS A 67 -2.81 -15.08 5.48
CA LYS A 67 -3.91 -15.90 4.92
C LYS A 67 -4.95 -15.07 4.16
N GLU A 68 -4.91 -13.76 4.33
CA GLU A 68 -5.93 -12.83 3.86
C GLU A 68 -5.28 -11.63 3.17
N ILE A 69 -6.08 -10.95 2.35
CA ILE A 69 -5.69 -9.71 1.68
C ILE A 69 -5.46 -8.66 2.76
N ARG A 70 -4.35 -7.93 2.65
CA ARG A 70 -4.12 -6.77 3.51
C ARG A 70 -5.03 -5.64 3.01
N PRO A 71 -5.99 -5.15 3.81
CA PRO A 71 -6.84 -4.05 3.39
C PRO A 71 -6.05 -2.74 3.33
N ALA A 72 -6.50 -1.83 2.48
CA ALA A 72 -6.00 -0.47 2.39
C ALA A 72 -6.88 0.48 3.19
N GLU A 73 -6.28 1.46 3.86
CA GLU A 73 -7.07 2.50 4.52
C GLU A 73 -7.53 3.56 3.52
N VAL A 74 -8.83 3.86 3.57
CA VAL A 74 -9.50 4.88 2.75
C VAL A 74 -10.37 5.75 3.64
N LYS A 75 -10.71 6.96 3.18
CA LYS A 75 -11.53 7.93 3.94
C LYS A 75 -12.73 8.39 3.13
N SER A 76 -13.85 8.60 3.79
CA SER A 76 -14.99 9.33 3.21
C SER A 76 -14.74 10.84 3.18
N GLU A 77 -15.62 11.60 2.53
CA GLU A 77 -15.59 13.08 2.55
C GLU A 77 -15.64 13.65 3.97
N ASP A 78 -16.42 13.02 4.86
CA ASP A 78 -16.54 13.41 6.28
C ASP A 78 -15.33 13.00 7.13
N GLY A 79 -14.31 12.39 6.53
CA GLY A 79 -13.09 11.95 7.20
C GLY A 79 -13.20 10.62 7.95
N GLU A 80 -14.35 9.96 7.89
CA GLU A 80 -14.51 8.61 8.47
C GLU A 80 -13.62 7.59 7.76
N ARG A 81 -12.92 6.76 8.54
CA ARG A 81 -11.91 5.82 8.06
C ARG A 81 -12.53 4.45 7.80
N TYR A 82 -12.13 3.86 6.68
CA TYR A 82 -12.55 2.54 6.24
C TYR A 82 -11.34 1.69 5.85
N LEU A 83 -11.46 0.38 6.02
CA LEU A 83 -10.55 -0.63 5.50
C LEU A 83 -11.18 -1.24 4.25
N PHE A 84 -10.55 -1.00 3.11
CA PHE A 84 -11.00 -1.44 1.79
C PHE A 84 -10.26 -2.69 1.33
N SER A 85 -10.97 -3.65 0.76
CA SER A 85 -10.42 -4.85 0.13
C SER A 85 -11.36 -5.36 -0.96
N LYS A 86 -10.83 -5.61 -2.17
CA LYS A 86 -11.59 -5.98 -3.37
C LYS A 86 -12.72 -5.01 -3.67
N ASN A 87 -13.94 -5.34 -3.24
CA ASN A 87 -15.16 -4.57 -3.47
C ASN A 87 -15.89 -4.24 -2.16
N GLU A 88 -15.25 -4.48 -1.01
CA GLU A 88 -15.84 -4.26 0.30
C GLU A 88 -15.04 -3.23 1.09
N ALA A 89 -15.76 -2.30 1.73
CA ALA A 89 -15.22 -1.38 2.72
C ALA A 89 -15.86 -1.68 4.07
N LYS A 90 -15.04 -1.82 5.10
CA LYS A 90 -15.48 -1.99 6.50
C LYS A 90 -15.00 -0.80 7.32
N ILE A 91 -15.73 -0.42 8.35
CA ILE A 91 -15.29 0.66 9.27
C ILE A 91 -13.92 0.29 9.83
N ALA A 92 -12.97 1.22 9.76
CA ALA A 92 -11.66 1.03 10.36
C ALA A 92 -11.78 1.11 11.88
N PRO A 93 -11.01 0.29 12.63
CA PRO A 93 -11.02 0.38 14.08
C PRO A 93 -10.62 1.80 14.53
N PRO A 94 -11.20 2.32 15.61
CA PRO A 94 -10.77 3.59 16.19
C PRO A 94 -9.28 3.59 16.51
N PRO A 95 -8.61 4.76 16.51
CA PRO A 95 -7.25 4.90 17.03
C PRO A 95 -7.10 4.33 18.45
N SER A 96 -5.87 4.01 18.84
CA SER A 96 -5.62 3.57 20.22
C SER A 96 -5.79 4.73 21.20
N LEU A 97 -6.14 4.43 22.46
CA LEU A 97 -6.26 5.46 23.50
C LEU A 97 -4.94 6.14 23.85
N ARG A 98 -3.79 5.55 23.46
CA ARG A 98 -2.48 6.20 23.55
C ARG A 98 -2.33 7.34 22.54
N GLU A 99 -2.94 7.18 21.37
CA GLU A 99 -2.91 8.17 20.28
C GLU A 99 -4.02 9.22 20.46
N THR A 100 -5.04 8.92 21.25
CA THR A 100 -6.16 9.83 21.56
C THR A 100 -6.35 10.01 23.08
N PRO A 101 -5.36 10.57 23.79
CA PRO A 101 -5.41 10.72 25.25
C PRO A 101 -6.58 11.58 25.72
N GLU A 102 -7.09 12.48 24.88
CA GLU A 102 -8.24 13.35 25.15
C GLU A 102 -9.58 12.62 25.32
N LEU A 103 -9.65 11.34 24.92
CA LEU A 103 -10.83 10.48 25.09
C LEU A 103 -10.81 9.73 26.43
N VAL A 104 -9.67 9.67 27.11
CA VAL A 104 -9.53 8.95 28.38
C VAL A 104 -10.39 9.63 29.46
N GLY A 105 -11.22 8.84 30.15
CA GLY A 105 -12.14 9.32 31.18
C GLY A 105 -13.43 9.94 30.65
N LYS A 106 -13.65 9.96 29.33
CA LYS A 106 -14.89 10.45 28.71
C LYS A 106 -15.75 9.29 28.22
N ARG A 107 -17.08 9.47 28.28
CA ARG A 107 -18.03 8.61 27.58
C ARG A 107 -18.10 9.07 26.13
N VAL A 108 -17.69 8.22 25.20
CA VAL A 108 -17.63 8.53 23.76
C VAL A 108 -18.29 7.42 22.95
N GLN A 109 -18.96 7.80 21.88
CA GLN A 109 -19.50 6.84 20.93
C GLN A 109 -18.41 6.47 19.93
N MET A 110 -18.12 5.17 19.82
CA MET A 110 -17.17 4.62 18.86
C MET A 110 -17.90 3.74 17.86
N LYS A 111 -17.42 3.71 16.62
CA LYS A 111 -17.94 2.85 15.56
C LYS A 111 -16.96 1.72 15.28
N PHE A 112 -17.51 0.55 15.00
CA PHE A 112 -16.78 -0.65 14.63
C PHE A 112 -17.49 -1.33 13.46
N ALA A 113 -16.76 -2.11 12.67
CA ALA A 113 -17.34 -2.90 11.59
C ALA A 113 -18.26 -4.02 12.09
N ASP A 114 -17.88 -4.65 13.21
CA ASP A 114 -18.60 -5.74 13.86
C ASP A 114 -18.15 -5.88 15.33
N GLN A 115 -18.80 -6.78 16.07
CA GLN A 115 -18.48 -7.04 17.48
C GLN A 115 -17.06 -7.61 17.65
N ALA A 116 -16.58 -8.44 16.73
CA ALA A 116 -15.26 -9.04 16.83
C ALA A 116 -14.14 -7.99 16.73
N GLN A 117 -14.32 -6.97 15.88
CA GLN A 117 -13.42 -5.82 15.80
C GLN A 117 -13.43 -5.02 17.11
N ALA A 118 -14.61 -4.79 17.70
CA ALA A 118 -14.73 -4.09 18.98
C ALA A 118 -14.01 -4.84 20.11
N ASP A 119 -14.23 -6.16 20.23
CA ASP A 119 -13.62 -6.99 21.26
C ASP A 119 -12.09 -7.01 21.14
N LYS A 120 -11.58 -7.10 19.90
CA LYS A 120 -10.15 -7.04 19.62
C LYS A 120 -9.55 -5.69 20.04
N TRP A 121 -10.20 -4.59 19.66
CA TRP A 121 -9.74 -3.24 20.01
C TRP A 121 -9.72 -3.04 21.54
N ILE A 122 -10.77 -3.47 22.24
CA ILE A 122 -10.85 -3.42 23.72
C ILE A 122 -9.71 -4.23 24.35
N ALA A 123 -9.44 -5.43 23.85
CA ALA A 123 -8.35 -6.27 24.35
C ALA A 123 -6.97 -5.60 24.15
N GLU A 124 -6.75 -4.92 23.03
CA GLU A 124 -5.52 -4.17 22.76
C GLU A 124 -5.36 -2.96 23.69
N GLN A 125 -6.46 -2.25 24.00
CA GLN A 125 -6.42 -1.14 24.97
C GLN A 125 -6.12 -1.64 26.39
N LYS A 126 -6.71 -2.77 26.79
CA LYS A 126 -6.42 -3.42 28.09
C LYS A 126 -4.96 -3.83 28.22
N LYS A 127 -4.39 -4.46 27.18
CA LYS A 127 -2.94 -4.77 27.13
C LYS A 127 -2.06 -3.52 27.22
N SER A 128 -2.58 -2.39 26.75
CA SER A 128 -1.89 -1.10 26.79
C SER A 128 -2.02 -0.37 28.13
N GLY A 129 -2.76 -0.93 29.10
CA GLY A 129 -2.93 -0.40 30.46
C GLY A 129 -4.24 0.35 30.71
N PHE A 130 -5.16 0.39 29.74
CA PHE A 130 -6.44 1.10 29.88
C PHE A 130 -7.56 0.19 30.37
N GLN A 131 -8.47 0.74 31.16
CA GLN A 131 -9.76 0.09 31.45
C GLN A 131 -10.83 0.66 30.51
N VAL A 132 -11.46 -0.21 29.74
CA VAL A 132 -12.55 0.16 28.83
C VAL A 132 -13.83 -0.51 29.31
N VAL A 133 -14.85 0.31 29.60
CA VAL A 133 -16.21 -0.14 29.90
C VAL A 133 -17.04 0.07 28.64
N ALA A 134 -17.50 -1.01 28.03
CA ALA A 134 -18.33 -0.96 26.83
C ALA A 134 -19.81 -1.13 27.21
N GLU A 135 -20.67 -0.33 26.58
CA GLU A 135 -22.11 -0.48 26.64
C GLU A 135 -22.59 -1.32 25.44
N PRO A 136 -23.82 -1.88 25.49
CA PRO A 136 -24.36 -2.68 24.39
C PRO A 136 -24.31 -1.92 23.06
N ALA A 137 -23.77 -2.58 22.03
CA ALA A 137 -23.74 -2.04 20.70
C ALA A 137 -25.15 -1.99 20.08
N GLY A 138 -25.39 -1.00 19.22
CA GLY A 138 -26.57 -0.99 18.35
C GLY A 138 -26.49 -2.11 17.30
N PRO A 139 -27.59 -2.36 16.56
CA PRO A 139 -27.58 -3.37 15.50
C PRO A 139 -26.58 -3.01 14.40
N VAL A 140 -25.95 -4.02 13.80
CA VAL A 140 -25.09 -3.86 12.62
C VAL A 140 -25.93 -3.29 11.47
N ARG A 141 -25.42 -2.25 10.82
CA ARG A 141 -26.07 -1.59 9.68
C ARG A 141 -25.13 -1.60 8.48
N THR A 142 -25.69 -1.83 7.30
CA THR A 142 -24.97 -1.64 6.03
C THR A 142 -25.22 -0.22 5.54
N GLN A 143 -24.14 0.49 5.26
CA GLN A 143 -24.20 1.80 4.62
C GLN A 143 -23.87 1.66 3.13
N ILE A 144 -24.65 2.31 2.28
CA ILE A 144 -24.37 2.44 0.86
C ILE A 144 -23.71 3.79 0.65
N PHE A 145 -22.55 3.80 0.00
CA PHE A 145 -21.85 5.02 -0.35
C PHE A 145 -22.46 5.63 -1.62
N THR A 146 -22.90 6.88 -1.52
CA THR A 146 -23.34 7.68 -2.66
C THR A 146 -22.22 8.58 -3.21
N GLN A 147 -21.09 8.63 -2.51
CA GLN A 147 -19.90 9.42 -2.85
C GLN A 147 -18.66 8.53 -2.88
N PRO A 148 -17.60 8.92 -3.62
CA PRO A 148 -16.34 8.18 -3.66
C PRO A 148 -15.62 8.14 -2.30
N LEU A 149 -14.89 7.06 -2.06
CA LEU A 149 -13.89 6.99 -0.98
C LEU A 149 -12.55 7.47 -1.52
N HIS A 150 -11.81 8.21 -0.70
CA HIS A 150 -10.52 8.80 -1.04
C HIS A 150 -9.37 8.03 -0.39
N ALA A 151 -8.33 7.76 -1.18
CA ALA A 151 -7.12 7.08 -0.75
C ALA A 151 -5.88 7.77 -1.36
N PRO A 152 -5.52 8.98 -0.90
CA PRO A 152 -4.34 9.65 -1.43
C PRO A 152 -3.10 8.82 -1.11
N ARG A 153 -2.26 8.59 -2.13
CA ARG A 153 -0.96 7.93 -2.02
C ARG A 153 0.07 8.78 -2.74
N LEU A 154 1.27 8.82 -2.17
CA LEU A 154 2.40 9.51 -2.78
C LEU A 154 3.18 8.48 -3.60
N LEU A 155 3.14 8.64 -4.93
CA LEU A 155 3.94 7.87 -5.87
C LEU A 155 5.09 8.76 -6.35
N GLY A 156 6.30 8.21 -6.39
CA GLY A 156 7.46 8.90 -6.95
C GLY A 156 8.24 9.81 -6.00
N ASP A 157 7.93 9.82 -4.70
CA ASP A 157 8.82 10.47 -3.73
C ASP A 157 10.16 9.72 -3.60
N GLU A 158 11.13 10.33 -2.93
CA GLU A 158 12.48 9.75 -2.82
C GLU A 158 12.45 8.36 -2.18
N ALA A 159 11.61 8.17 -1.17
CA ALA A 159 11.50 6.89 -0.46
C ALA A 159 10.90 5.82 -1.39
N PHE A 160 9.85 6.14 -2.15
CA PHE A 160 9.26 5.26 -3.15
C PHE A 160 10.27 4.89 -4.23
N MET A 161 10.97 5.88 -4.80
CA MET A 161 11.97 5.65 -5.85
C MET A 161 13.14 4.82 -5.36
N ARG A 162 13.57 5.01 -4.10
CA ARG A 162 14.60 4.17 -3.47
C ARG A 162 14.09 2.73 -3.28
N GLY A 163 12.81 2.57 -2.91
CA GLY A 163 12.15 1.28 -2.86
C GLY A 163 12.14 0.56 -4.21
N LEU A 164 11.80 1.28 -5.29
CA LEU A 164 11.87 0.75 -6.65
C LEU A 164 13.29 0.36 -7.06
N LEU A 165 14.29 1.17 -6.71
CA LEU A 165 15.70 0.84 -6.97
C LEU A 165 16.13 -0.42 -6.22
N TYR A 166 15.71 -0.59 -4.96
CA TYR A 166 15.92 -1.82 -4.19
C TYR A 166 15.30 -3.04 -4.90
N LEU A 167 14.07 -2.93 -5.40
CA LEU A 167 13.43 -4.01 -6.17
C LEU A 167 14.21 -4.35 -7.44
N ALA A 168 14.60 -3.33 -8.21
CA ALA A 168 15.35 -3.50 -9.44
C ALA A 168 16.70 -4.19 -9.18
N LEU A 169 17.43 -3.77 -8.14
CA LEU A 169 18.69 -4.41 -7.73
C LEU A 169 18.47 -5.86 -7.28
N THR A 170 17.39 -6.14 -6.53
CA THR A 170 17.07 -7.50 -6.06
C THR A 170 16.78 -8.42 -7.25
N PHE A 171 15.96 -7.96 -8.20
CA PHE A 171 15.61 -8.72 -9.40
C PHE A 171 16.84 -8.93 -10.31
N LEU A 172 17.64 -7.89 -10.50
CA LEU A 172 18.89 -7.98 -11.26
C LEU A 172 19.88 -8.94 -10.61
N ALA A 173 20.06 -8.89 -9.29
CA ALA A 173 20.94 -9.80 -8.57
C ALA A 173 20.46 -11.26 -8.62
N HIS A 174 19.15 -11.47 -8.75
CA HIS A 174 18.58 -12.80 -8.93
C HIS A 174 18.95 -13.42 -10.29
N GLY A 175 18.82 -12.66 -11.40
CA GLY A 175 19.10 -13.16 -12.75
C GLY A 175 20.56 -13.02 -13.18
N TYR A 176 21.20 -11.91 -12.82
CA TYR A 176 22.52 -11.48 -13.29
C TYR A 176 23.40 -11.02 -12.11
N PRO A 177 23.79 -11.95 -11.22
CA PRO A 177 24.53 -11.65 -10.00
C PRO A 177 25.82 -10.86 -10.20
N GLU A 178 26.55 -11.11 -11.28
CA GLU A 178 27.81 -10.40 -11.58
C GLU A 178 27.57 -8.95 -11.99
N ILE A 179 26.52 -8.68 -12.77
CA ILE A 179 26.14 -7.32 -13.16
C ILE A 179 25.73 -6.53 -11.92
N ALA A 180 24.92 -7.12 -11.04
CA ALA A 180 24.50 -6.48 -9.78
C ALA A 180 25.67 -6.09 -8.85
N ARG A 181 26.81 -6.79 -8.95
CA ARG A 181 28.05 -6.50 -8.19
C ARG A 181 29.03 -5.60 -8.92
N SER A 182 28.79 -5.30 -10.20
CA SER A 182 29.68 -4.44 -10.99
C SER A 182 29.90 -3.09 -10.32
N SER A 183 31.07 -2.49 -10.58
CA SER A 183 31.40 -1.14 -10.12
C SER A 183 30.43 -0.09 -10.66
N GLY A 184 29.88 -0.30 -11.87
CA GLY A 184 28.89 0.60 -12.47
C GLY A 184 27.60 0.76 -11.65
N LEU A 185 27.26 -0.21 -10.80
CA LEU A 185 26.10 -0.15 -9.91
C LEU A 185 26.45 0.22 -8.45
N ALA A 186 27.69 0.61 -8.16
CA ALA A 186 28.11 0.98 -6.80
C ALA A 186 27.22 2.10 -6.21
N LYS A 187 26.97 3.16 -7.00
CA LYS A 187 26.12 4.27 -6.54
C LYS A 187 24.67 3.85 -6.30
N ALA A 188 24.12 2.92 -7.08
CA ALA A 188 22.78 2.41 -6.86
C ALA A 188 22.68 1.64 -5.53
N ARG A 189 23.72 0.87 -5.20
CA ARG A 189 23.82 0.17 -3.91
C ARG A 189 23.94 1.14 -2.75
N ASP A 190 24.77 2.18 -2.88
CA ASP A 190 24.91 3.23 -1.86
C ASP A 190 23.58 3.95 -1.58
N ILE A 191 22.83 4.30 -2.64
CA ILE A 191 21.50 4.93 -2.50
C ILE A 191 20.55 4.06 -1.68
N VAL A 192 20.53 2.76 -1.95
CA VAL A 192 19.67 1.81 -1.23
C VAL A 192 20.17 1.54 0.19
N GLU A 193 21.48 1.43 0.40
CA GLU A 193 22.08 1.13 1.70
C GLU A 193 22.02 2.31 2.66
N LYS A 194 22.52 3.46 2.23
CA LYS A 194 22.79 4.66 3.04
C LYS A 194 21.69 5.70 2.99
N ASP A 195 20.58 5.37 2.33
CA ASP A 195 19.45 6.27 2.19
C ASP A 195 19.84 7.60 1.51
N GLU A 196 20.75 7.55 0.53
CA GLU A 196 21.16 8.73 -0.21
C GLU A 196 19.99 9.27 -1.06
N PRO A 197 19.99 10.57 -1.37
CA PRO A 197 19.03 11.15 -2.30
C PRO A 197 19.09 10.41 -3.64
N VAL A 198 17.92 10.02 -4.14
CA VAL A 198 17.81 9.43 -5.48
C VAL A 198 18.09 10.52 -6.53
N GLY A 199 17.79 11.78 -6.20
CA GLY A 199 17.88 12.95 -7.07
C GLY A 199 16.79 12.95 -8.15
N ASP A 200 16.81 13.95 -9.03
CA ASP A 200 15.96 14.04 -10.22
C ASP A 200 16.43 13.04 -11.29
N ARG A 201 16.36 11.75 -10.97
CA ARG A 201 16.64 10.67 -11.89
C ARG A 201 15.32 10.15 -12.42
N VAL A 202 14.70 10.96 -13.28
CA VAL A 202 13.76 10.40 -14.25
C VAL A 202 14.60 9.49 -15.14
N LEU A 203 14.27 8.20 -15.21
CA LEU A 203 14.77 7.32 -16.26
C LEU A 203 14.16 7.82 -17.58
N TRP A 204 14.74 8.88 -18.14
CA TRP A 204 14.44 9.32 -19.49
C TRP A 204 15.17 8.38 -20.44
N GLU A 205 14.40 7.69 -21.29
CA GLU A 205 14.92 7.36 -22.61
C GLU A 205 15.45 8.65 -23.26
N PRO A 206 16.55 8.58 -24.02
CA PRO A 206 17.03 9.75 -24.75
C PRO A 206 15.88 10.32 -25.61
N PRO A 207 15.72 11.65 -25.72
CA PRO A 207 14.59 12.27 -26.43
C PRO A 207 14.38 11.73 -27.86
N GLY A 208 15.45 11.29 -28.52
CA GLY A 208 15.40 10.66 -29.85
C GLY A 208 14.76 9.27 -29.88
N ALA A 209 14.76 8.52 -28.77
CA ALA A 209 14.06 7.24 -28.64
C ALA A 209 12.55 7.45 -28.44
N MET A 210 12.16 8.46 -27.66
CA MET A 210 10.76 8.85 -27.50
C MET A 210 10.09 9.32 -28.80
N ALA A 211 10.85 9.96 -29.70
CA ALA A 211 10.35 10.35 -31.02
C ALA A 211 10.14 9.17 -31.99
N GLN A 212 10.64 7.97 -31.65
CA GLN A 212 10.50 6.75 -32.44
C GLN A 212 9.51 5.75 -31.85
N ILE A 213 9.02 5.97 -30.64
CA ILE A 213 7.90 5.20 -30.09
C ILE A 213 6.67 5.59 -30.89
N SER A 214 6.08 4.64 -31.61
CA SER A 214 4.78 4.85 -32.24
C SER A 214 3.80 5.33 -31.18
N THR A 215 3.03 6.38 -31.45
CA THR A 215 1.89 6.80 -30.62
C THR A 215 1.15 5.55 -30.17
N ASN A 216 1.09 5.35 -28.85
CA ASN A 216 0.46 4.18 -28.25
C ASN A 216 -0.93 4.01 -28.89
N CYS A 217 -1.16 2.90 -29.60
CA CYS A 217 -2.46 2.60 -30.22
C CYS A 217 -3.58 2.39 -29.18
N HIS A 218 -3.21 2.43 -27.89
CA HIS A 218 -4.10 2.31 -26.74
C HIS A 218 -4.08 3.56 -25.85
N ASP A 219 -3.81 4.75 -26.38
CA ASP A 219 -4.10 6.00 -25.65
C ASP A 219 -5.61 6.07 -25.29
N PRO A 220 -5.98 5.86 -24.02
CA PRO A 220 -7.38 5.86 -23.60
C PRO A 220 -7.95 7.29 -23.49
N CYS A 221 -7.11 8.31 -23.69
CA CYS A 221 -7.52 9.72 -23.62
C CYS A 221 -7.82 10.31 -25.00
N GLY A 222 -7.52 9.59 -26.09
CA GLY A 222 -7.78 10.04 -27.48
C GLY A 222 -8.97 9.37 -28.16
N SER A 223 -9.57 8.35 -27.52
CA SER A 223 -10.79 7.70 -28.03
C SER A 223 -12.00 8.30 -27.32
N PRO A 224 -13.02 8.82 -28.03
CA PRO A 224 -14.28 9.15 -27.38
C PRO A 224 -14.84 7.84 -26.84
N TRP A 225 -14.87 7.71 -25.51
CA TRP A 225 -15.62 6.66 -24.86
C TRP A 225 -17.09 6.87 -25.23
N MET A 226 -17.57 6.17 -26.26
CA MET A 226 -18.99 5.93 -26.44
C MET A 226 -19.43 5.10 -25.23
N MET A 227 -19.97 5.77 -24.21
CA MET A 227 -20.97 5.12 -23.39
C MET A 227 -22.17 4.87 -24.31
N GLU A 228 -22.43 3.60 -24.63
CA GLU A 228 -23.73 3.22 -25.15
C GLU A 228 -24.77 3.59 -24.09
N ASP A 229 -25.56 4.61 -24.41
CA ASP A 229 -26.76 5.02 -23.70
C ASP A 229 -27.79 3.88 -23.81
N THR A 230 -27.67 2.86 -22.97
CA THR A 230 -28.71 1.84 -22.84
C THR A 230 -29.83 2.41 -21.98
N GLY A 231 -30.76 3.10 -22.63
CA GLY A 231 -32.18 3.09 -22.30
C GLY A 231 -32.56 3.70 -20.95
N GLY A 232 -33.09 4.91 -20.99
CA GLY A 232 -33.47 5.66 -19.80
C GLY A 232 -34.55 5.03 -18.92
N VAL A 233 -34.63 5.54 -17.69
CA VAL A 233 -35.90 5.98 -17.10
C VAL A 233 -35.67 7.37 -16.52
N ARG A 234 -36.32 8.37 -17.14
CA ARG A 234 -36.50 9.69 -16.54
C ARG A 234 -37.49 9.56 -15.39
N ALA A 235 -37.08 9.96 -14.19
CA ALA A 235 -38.02 10.33 -13.13
C ALA A 235 -37.77 11.79 -12.77
N SER A 236 -38.71 12.66 -13.16
CA SER A 236 -38.80 14.03 -12.66
C SER A 236 -39.60 14.03 -11.36
N ALA A 237 -39.06 14.57 -10.28
CA ALA A 237 -39.86 15.05 -9.15
C ALA A 237 -39.59 16.56 -9.01
N GLY A 238 -40.59 17.35 -9.39
CA GLY A 238 -40.56 18.80 -9.40
C GLY A 238 -40.51 19.42 -8.00
N ARG A 239 -40.15 20.70 -7.97
CA ARG A 239 -40.22 21.55 -6.78
C ARG A 239 -41.69 21.75 -6.38
N GLY A 240 -42.07 21.22 -5.23
CA GLY A 240 -43.30 21.57 -4.52
C GLY A 240 -42.95 22.28 -3.22
N ARG A 241 -43.42 23.52 -3.07
CA ARG A 241 -43.47 24.26 -1.81
C ARG A 241 -44.42 23.55 -0.83
N SER A 242 -44.00 23.53 0.44
CA SER A 242 -44.73 23.53 1.74
C SER A 242 -46.22 23.15 1.78
N ILE A 243 -46.60 22.36 2.80
CA ILE A 243 -47.70 22.63 3.75
C ILE A 243 -47.49 21.76 5.01
N LEU A 244 -47.56 22.42 6.17
CA LEU A 244 -47.73 21.96 7.58
C LEU A 244 -46.70 20.99 8.19
#